data_AF-A0A5C7MRJ9-F1
#
_entry.id   AF-A0A5C7MRJ9-F1
#
_cell.length_a   1.000
_cell.length_b   1.000
_cell.length_c   1.000
_cell.angle_alpha   90.00
_cell.angle_beta   90.00
_cell.angle_gamma   90.00
#
_symmetry.space_group_name_H-M   'P 1'
#
loop_
_entity.id
_entity.type
_entity.pdbx_description
1 polymer ?
#
loop_
_entity_poly.entity_id
_entity_poly.type
_entity_poly.pdbx_seq_one_letter_code
_entity_poly.pdbx_strand_id
1 'polypeptide(L)'
;MLNLYQSNMLDALLRLYLAVREPASDPLIPETLLVPSQGMQRWLQLELAREQGIAANLDFKLPASFVWQLITRVFPEVPRRSAFDPEVLARRVLEALPRIGELEGAALAANWKAADA
;
A
#
# COMPACT_ATOMS: atom_id res chain seq x y z
N MET A 1 -1.24 -2.18 -22.03
CA MET A 1 -0.78 -3.58 -22.09
C MET A 1 -0.14 -3.93 -20.76
N LEU A 2 -0.38 -5.13 -20.22
CA LEU A 2 0.27 -5.58 -18.98
C LEU A 2 1.43 -6.50 -19.35
N ASN A 3 2.66 -6.08 -19.04
CA ASN A 3 3.86 -6.85 -19.32
C ASN A 3 4.30 -7.60 -18.06
N LEU A 4 4.54 -8.91 -18.17
CA LEU A 4 5.05 -9.75 -17.09
C LEU A 4 6.50 -10.13 -17.37
N TYR A 5 7.40 -9.71 -16.49
CA TYR A 5 8.82 -10.07 -16.55
C TYR A 5 9.16 -10.98 -15.36
N GLN A 6 9.89 -12.06 -15.61
CA GLN A 6 10.24 -13.06 -14.60
C GLN A 6 11.74 -13.27 -14.54
N SER A 7 12.27 -13.40 -13.33
CA SER A 7 13.68 -13.69 -13.05
C SER A 7 13.80 -14.18 -11.62
N ASN A 8 14.81 -15.01 -11.35
CA ASN A 8 15.21 -15.40 -10.00
C ASN A 8 16.25 -14.44 -9.39
N MET A 9 16.77 -13.50 -10.18
CA MET A 9 17.75 -12.49 -9.79
C MET A 9 17.10 -11.11 -9.84
N LEU A 10 17.07 -10.43 -8.69
CA LEU A 10 16.46 -9.12 -8.57
C LEU A 10 17.22 -8.04 -9.35
N ASP A 11 18.55 -8.10 -9.36
CA ASP A 11 19.41 -7.19 -10.14
C ASP A 11 19.14 -7.28 -11.65
N ALA A 12 18.80 -8.48 -12.15
CA ALA A 12 18.42 -8.66 -13.54
C ALA A 12 17.07 -7.99 -13.86
N LEU A 13 16.10 -8.05 -12.94
CA LEU A 13 14.84 -7.31 -13.07
C LEU A 13 15.06 -5.80 -13.05
N LEU A 14 15.97 -5.30 -12.20
CA LEU A 14 16.32 -3.89 -12.17
C LEU A 14 16.94 -3.43 -13.49
N ARG A 15 17.92 -4.17 -14.03
CA ARG A 15 18.54 -3.87 -15.33
C ARG A 15 17.50 -3.88 -16.45
N LEU A 16 16.60 -4.87 -16.44
CA LEU A 16 15.52 -4.95 -17.40
C LEU A 16 14.57 -3.75 -17.27
N TYR A 17 14.16 -3.40 -16.06
CA TYR A 17 13.36 -2.20 -15.78
C TYR A 17 14.03 -0.94 -16.36
N LEU A 18 15.33 -0.74 -16.11
CA LEU A 18 16.07 0.40 -16.64
C LEU A 18 16.13 0.41 -18.18
N ALA A 19 16.14 -0.76 -18.82
CA ALA A 19 16.18 -0.89 -20.28
C ALA A 19 14.82 -0.68 -20.96
N VAL A 20 13.71 -1.03 -20.28
CA VAL A 20 12.36 -0.98 -20.86
C VAL A 20 11.50 0.18 -20.34
N ARG A 21 11.95 0.87 -19.29
CA ARG A 21 11.24 2.04 -18.77
C ARG A 21 11.21 3.15 -19.80
N GLU A 22 10.06 3.80 -19.90
CA GLU A 22 9.86 5.01 -20.68
C GLU A 22 9.54 6.13 -19.69
N PRO A 23 10.52 6.98 -19.31
CA PRO A 23 10.30 8.07 -18.38
C PRO A 23 9.20 9.01 -18.89
N ALA A 24 8.41 9.58 -17.98
CA ALA A 24 7.41 10.57 -18.34
C ALA A 24 8.04 11.76 -19.08
N SER A 25 7.33 12.31 -20.06
CA SER A 25 7.79 13.48 -20.81
C SER A 25 7.91 14.74 -19.95
N ASP A 26 7.12 14.83 -18.88
CA ASP A 26 7.18 15.91 -17.90
C ASP A 26 8.02 15.46 -16.68
N PRO A 27 9.16 16.13 -16.40
CA PRO A 27 10.05 15.76 -15.30
C PRO A 27 9.44 15.99 -13.91
N LEU A 28 8.34 16.76 -13.79
CA LEU A 28 7.67 17.02 -12.52
C LEU A 28 6.65 15.94 -12.15
N ILE A 29 6.27 15.07 -13.08
CA ILE A 29 5.37 13.95 -12.80
C ILE A 29 6.18 12.81 -12.16
N PRO A 30 5.87 12.40 -10.91
CA PRO A 30 6.61 11.35 -10.26
C PRO A 30 6.39 9.99 -10.93
N GLU A 31 7.45 9.19 -11.02
CA GLU A 31 7.38 7.81 -11.49
C GLU A 31 6.83 6.94 -10.36
N THR A 32 5.69 6.29 -10.61
CA THR A 32 5.04 5.45 -9.59
C THR A 32 5.58 4.04 -9.62
N LEU A 33 6.09 3.56 -8.48
CA LEU A 33 6.66 2.23 -8.33
C LEU A 33 5.94 1.44 -7.25
N LEU A 34 5.42 0.27 -7.61
CA LEU A 34 4.80 -0.64 -6.65
C LEU A 34 5.86 -1.55 -6.03
N VAL A 35 5.88 -1.61 -4.70
CA VAL A 35 6.83 -2.41 -3.93
C VAL A 35 6.10 -3.20 -2.84
N PRO A 36 6.51 -4.44 -2.55
CA PRO A 36 5.84 -5.28 -1.55
C PRO A 36 6.13 -4.84 -0.11
N SER A 37 7.20 -4.08 0.11
CA SER A 37 7.64 -3.68 1.44
C SER A 37 8.50 -2.42 1.41
N GLN A 38 8.65 -1.79 2.57
CA GLN A 38 9.54 -0.66 2.78
C GLN A 38 11.03 -1.03 2.57
N GLY A 39 11.40 -2.28 2.86
CA GLY A 39 12.76 -2.77 2.59
C GLY A 39 13.07 -2.77 1.09
N MET A 40 12.11 -3.22 0.27
CA MET A 40 12.25 -3.21 -1.19
C MET A 40 12.29 -1.78 -1.74
N GLN A 41 11.45 -0.88 -1.20
CA GLN A 41 11.52 0.55 -1.53
C GLN A 41 12.93 1.11 -1.32
N ARG A 42 13.50 0.88 -0.13
CA ARG A 42 14.83 1.39 0.23
C ARG A 42 15.91 0.81 -0.67
N TRP A 43 15.87 -0.49 -0.92
CA TRP A 43 16.81 -1.17 -1.80
C TRP A 43 16.75 -0.59 -3.22
N LEU A 44 15.55 -0.51 -3.80
CA LEU A 44 15.36 -0.02 -5.17
C LEU A 44 15.78 1.44 -5.32
N GLN A 45 15.48 2.30 -4.34
CA GLN A 45 15.91 3.69 -4.35
C GLN A 45 17.44 3.84 -4.35
N LEU A 46 18.15 3.02 -3.56
CA LEU A 46 19.61 3.04 -3.53
C LEU A 46 20.21 2.50 -4.83
N GLU A 47 19.72 1.38 -5.35
CA GLU A 47 20.25 0.79 -6.58
C GLU A 47 19.99 1.66 -7.81
N LEU A 48 18.83 2.32 -7.90
CA LEU A 48 18.57 3.32 -8.93
C LEU A 48 19.55 4.50 -8.84
N ALA A 49 19.83 4.99 -7.63
CA ALA A 49 20.81 6.06 -7.44
C ALA A 49 22.24 5.63 -7.81
N ARG A 50 22.59 4.35 -7.62
CA ARG A 50 23.91 3.81 -8.02
C ARG A 50 24.05 3.72 -9.53
N GLU A 51 23.03 3.23 -10.22
CA GLU A 51 23.06 3.05 -11.68
C GLU A 51 22.90 4.38 -12.44
N GLN A 52 22.14 5.35 -11.90
CA GLN A 52 21.81 6.61 -12.58
C GLN A 52 22.47 7.86 -11.98
N GLY A 53 23.18 7.73 -10.87
CA GLY A 53 23.77 8.83 -10.11
C GLY A 53 22.79 9.55 -9.16
N ILE A 54 21.48 9.46 -9.42
CA ILE A 54 20.43 10.05 -8.59
C ILE A 54 19.14 9.23 -8.69
N ALA A 55 18.41 9.11 -7.56
CA ALA A 55 17.05 8.59 -7.52
C ALA A 55 16.14 9.63 -6.86
N ALA A 56 15.32 10.31 -7.66
CA ALA A 56 14.46 11.40 -7.22
C ALA A 56 13.10 11.34 -7.95
N ASN A 57 12.12 12.04 -7.39
CA ASN A 57 10.75 12.11 -7.92
C ASN A 57 10.10 10.72 -8.14
N LEU A 58 10.31 9.80 -7.19
CA LEU A 58 9.72 8.46 -7.20
C LEU A 58 8.59 8.39 -6.18
N ASP A 59 7.41 7.90 -6.60
CA ASP A 59 6.25 7.65 -5.72
C ASP A 59 6.11 6.15 -5.47
N PHE A 60 6.64 5.70 -4.34
CA PHE A 60 6.55 4.29 -3.95
C PHE A 60 5.23 3.97 -3.26
N LYS A 61 4.56 2.92 -3.73
CA LYS A 61 3.26 2.48 -3.18
C LYS A 61 3.25 1.00 -2.88
N LEU A 62 2.52 0.63 -1.82
CA LEU A 62 2.17 -0.75 -1.57
C LEU A 62 1.03 -1.18 -2.50
N PRO A 63 0.93 -2.47 -2.87
CA PRO A 63 -0.10 -2.94 -3.79
C PRO A 63 -1.51 -2.61 -3.32
N ALA A 64 -1.82 -2.84 -2.04
CA ALA A 64 -3.15 -2.60 -1.49
C ALA A 64 -3.57 -1.12 -1.56
N SER A 65 -2.66 -0.20 -1.19
CA SER A 65 -2.96 1.23 -1.23
C SER A 65 -3.07 1.77 -2.66
N PHE A 66 -2.26 1.24 -3.59
CA PHE A 66 -2.36 1.59 -5.01
C PHE A 66 -3.69 1.12 -5.62
N VAL A 67 -4.11 -0.11 -5.33
CA VAL A 67 -5.41 -0.63 -5.80
C VAL A 67 -6.56 0.24 -5.29
N TRP A 68 -6.54 0.64 -4.01
CA TRP A 68 -7.56 1.54 -3.47
C TRP A 68 -7.55 2.93 -4.14
N GLN A 69 -6.36 3.48 -4.41
CA GLN A 69 -6.22 4.72 -5.17
C GLN A 69 -6.81 4.59 -6.59
N LEU A 70 -6.62 3.45 -7.26
CA LEU A 70 -7.22 3.20 -8.57
C LEU A 70 -8.75 3.09 -8.48
N ILE A 71 -9.28 2.37 -7.50
CA ILE A 71 -10.73 2.21 -7.29
C ILE A 71 -11.38 3.60 -7.12
N THR A 72 -10.86 4.42 -6.21
CA THR A 72 -11.41 5.77 -5.95
C THR A 72 -11.27 6.73 -7.13
N ARG A 73 -10.35 6.48 -8.06
CA ARG A 73 -10.20 7.26 -9.29
C ARG A 73 -11.19 6.84 -10.37
N VAL A 74 -11.52 5.54 -10.44
CA VAL A 74 -12.45 4.98 -11.43
C VAL A 74 -13.91 5.12 -10.98
N PHE A 75 -14.16 5.03 -9.67
CA PHE A 75 -15.48 5.11 -9.04
C PHE A 75 -15.52 6.31 -8.08
N PRO A 76 -15.91 7.51 -8.54
CA PRO A 76 -15.88 8.74 -7.74
C PRO A 76 -16.79 8.72 -6.51
N GLU A 77 -17.80 7.85 -6.51
CA GLU A 77 -18.71 7.61 -5.39
C GLU A 77 -18.04 6.88 -4.23
N VAL A 78 -16.92 6.20 -4.47
CA VAL A 78 -16.18 5.49 -3.42
C VAL A 78 -15.42 6.50 -2.57
N PRO A 79 -15.62 6.50 -1.23
CA PRO A 79 -14.90 7.41 -0.35
C PRO A 79 -13.39 7.21 -0.41
N ARG A 80 -12.63 8.31 -0.27
CA ARG A 80 -11.15 8.26 -0.29
C ARG A 80 -10.56 7.37 0.79
N ARG A 81 -11.21 7.27 1.96
CA ARG A 81 -10.85 6.35 3.04
C ARG A 81 -11.79 5.16 3.03
N SER A 82 -11.24 3.97 3.22
CA SER A 82 -12.06 2.77 3.25
C SER A 82 -12.89 2.76 4.53
N ALA A 83 -14.18 2.43 4.40
CA ALA A 83 -15.02 2.12 5.56
C ALA A 83 -14.50 0.89 6.34
N PHE A 84 -13.55 0.17 5.75
CA PHE A 84 -12.88 -1.01 6.30
C PHE A 84 -11.42 -0.74 6.70
N ASP A 85 -10.98 0.51 6.79
CA ASP A 85 -9.65 0.82 7.32
C ASP A 85 -9.53 0.28 8.77
N PRO A 86 -8.35 -0.22 9.19
CA PRO A 86 -8.19 -0.91 10.47
C PRO A 86 -8.71 -0.11 11.68
N GLU A 87 -8.46 1.20 11.72
CA GLU A 87 -8.95 2.09 12.79
C GLU A 87 -10.47 2.17 12.83
N VAL A 88 -11.12 2.25 11.66
CA VAL A 88 -12.58 2.31 11.53
C VAL A 88 -13.20 0.96 11.89
N LEU A 89 -12.61 -0.13 11.41
CA LEU A 89 -13.07 -1.47 11.73
C LEU A 89 -12.91 -1.80 13.21
N ALA A 90 -11.78 -1.47 13.83
CA ALA A 90 -11.56 -1.71 15.25
C ALA A 90 -12.69 -1.07 16.09
N ARG A 91 -13.04 0.18 15.77
CA ARG A 91 -14.16 0.87 16.41
C ARG A 91 -15.51 0.20 16.13
N ARG A 92 -15.82 -0.10 14.87
CA ARG A 92 -17.11 -0.73 14.48
C ARG A 92 -17.28 -2.11 15.11
N VAL A 93 -16.20 -2.90 15.15
CA VAL A 93 -16.17 -4.21 15.81
C VAL A 93 -16.41 -4.04 17.30
N LEU A 94 -15.73 -3.09 17.96
CA LEU A 94 -15.94 -2.82 19.38
C LEU A 94 -17.38 -2.39 19.70
N GLU A 95 -17.99 -1.55 18.86
CA GLU A 95 -19.40 -1.14 19.01
C GLU A 95 -20.37 -2.30 18.77
N ALA A 96 -20.03 -3.23 17.88
CA ALA A 96 -20.83 -4.41 17.56
C ALA A 96 -20.67 -5.55 18.58
N LEU A 97 -19.51 -5.69 19.21
CA LEU A 97 -19.14 -6.82 20.07
C LEU A 97 -20.16 -7.10 21.20
N PRO A 98 -20.70 -6.09 21.92
CA PRO A 98 -21.71 -6.32 22.96
C PRO A 98 -23.04 -6.87 22.44
N ARG A 99 -23.33 -6.75 21.14
CA ARG A 99 -24.56 -7.26 20.51
C ARG A 99 -24.43 -8.72 20.10
N ILE A 100 -23.22 -9.27 20.16
CA ILE A 100 -22.93 -10.66 19.79
C ILE A 100 -22.77 -11.43 21.10
N GLY A 101 -23.88 -12.01 21.58
CA GLY A 101 -23.97 -12.64 22.91
C GLY A 101 -23.17 -13.95 23.06
N GLU A 102 -22.72 -14.56 21.96
CA GLU A 102 -22.12 -15.90 21.95
C GLU A 102 -20.82 -15.96 21.12
N LEU A 103 -19.85 -15.09 21.41
CA LEU A 103 -18.48 -15.25 20.91
C LEU A 103 -17.54 -15.49 22.10
N GLU A 104 -16.70 -16.53 22.01
CA GLU A 104 -15.52 -16.65 22.86
C GLU A 104 -14.71 -15.34 22.75
N GLY A 105 -14.64 -14.57 23.84
CA GLY A 105 -14.02 -13.23 23.87
C GLY A 105 -14.98 -12.05 24.09
N ALA A 106 -16.30 -12.24 24.08
CA ALA A 106 -17.26 -11.16 24.38
C ALA A 106 -17.06 -10.54 25.77
N ALA A 107 -16.51 -11.29 26.72
CA ALA A 107 -16.11 -10.79 28.04
C ALA A 107 -15.07 -9.66 28.00
N LEU A 108 -14.19 -9.60 26.97
CA LEU A 108 -13.24 -8.50 26.82
C LEU A 108 -13.93 -7.16 26.53
N ALA A 109 -15.07 -7.16 25.84
CA ALA A 109 -15.83 -5.95 25.54
C ALA A 109 -16.41 -5.31 26.83
N ALA A 110 -16.79 -6.14 27.80
CA ALA A 110 -17.28 -5.69 29.09
C ALA A 110 -16.17 -5.00 29.91
N ASN A 111 -14.94 -5.51 29.83
CA ASN A 111 -13.79 -4.97 30.56
C ASN A 111 -13.34 -3.60 30.04
N TRP A 112 -13.47 -3.32 28.73
CA TRP A 112 -13.10 -2.02 28.16
C TRP A 112 -14.03 -0.89 28.64
N LYS A 113 -15.35 -1.14 28.72
CA LYS A 113 -16.30 -0.13 29.23
C LYS A 113 -16.04 0.30 30.67
N ALA A 114 -15.39 -0.56 31.47
CA ALA A 114 -15.02 -0.25 32.85
C ALA A 114 -13.71 0.55 32.97
N ALA A 115 -12.88 0.59 31.92
CA ALA A 115 -11.60 1.30 31.91
C ALA A 115 -11.71 2.76 31.43
N ASP A 116 -12.78 3.10 30.71
CA ASP A 116 -13.09 4.46 30.23
C ASP A 116 -14.02 5.26 31.18
N ALA A 117 -14.26 4.77 32.41
CA ALA A 117 -15.07 5.42 33.46
C ALA A 117 -14.20 5.88 34.64
#